data_AF-A0A1F5ELK6-F1
#
_entry.id   AF-A0A1F5ELK6-F1
#
_cell.length_a   1.000
_cell.length_b   1.000
_cell.length_c   1.000
_cell.angle_alpha   90.00
_cell.angle_beta   90.00
_cell.angle_gamma   90.00
#
_symmetry.space_group_name_H-M   'P 1'
#
loop_
_entity.id
_entity.type
_entity.pdbx_description
1 polymer ?
#
loop_
_entity_poly.entity_id
_entity_poly.type
_entity_poly.pdbx_seq_one_letter_code
_entity_poly.pdbx_strand_id
1 'polypeptide(L)'
;MNKTNIIILIILLLGAGFYFFKVKYDEPVVTNFEECMTAGNAVMESYPRRCADGKGNVFVEEIAEPVDSSGQATTTDKDKILCTDDQRKAEVCIELYEPVCATVNIQCIKAPCNPIQETFSNSCQACINPLVESYTQGGCK
;
A
#
# COMPACT_ATOMS: atom_id res chain seq x y z
N MET A 1 -19.60 -65.23 -28.24
CA MET A 1 -19.46 -64.40 -27.01
C MET A 1 -20.07 -65.18 -25.86
N ASN A 2 -19.24 -65.69 -24.95
CA ASN A 2 -19.72 -66.58 -23.89
C ASN A 2 -20.44 -65.74 -22.84
N LYS A 3 -21.56 -66.26 -22.29
CA LYS A 3 -22.36 -65.55 -21.28
C LYS A 3 -21.49 -65.03 -20.12
N THR A 4 -20.44 -65.75 -19.75
CA THR A 4 -19.45 -65.36 -18.74
C THR A 4 -18.66 -64.08 -19.10
N ASN A 5 -18.31 -63.87 -20.37
CA ASN A 5 -17.56 -62.68 -20.82
C ASN A 5 -18.45 -61.42 -20.82
N ILE A 6 -19.76 -61.57 -21.04
CA ILE A 6 -20.72 -60.46 -20.97
C ILE A 6 -20.87 -59.99 -19.52
N ILE A 7 -20.91 -60.92 -18.56
CA ILE A 7 -21.05 -60.59 -17.12
C ILE A 7 -19.83 -59.82 -16.61
N ILE A 8 -18.61 -60.23 -16.99
CA ILE A 8 -17.36 -59.57 -16.55
C ILE A 8 -17.28 -58.12 -17.07
N LEU A 9 -17.70 -57.88 -18.32
CA LEU A 9 -17.74 -56.53 -18.91
C LEU A 9 -18.71 -55.60 -18.18
N ILE A 10 -19.88 -56.09 -17.77
CA ILE A 10 -20.87 -55.31 -17.02
C ILE A 10 -20.32 -54.93 -15.64
N ILE A 11 -19.64 -55.85 -14.95
CA ILE A 11 -19.04 -55.58 -13.63
C ILE A 11 -17.93 -54.52 -13.73
N LEU A 12 -17.09 -54.59 -14.77
CA LEU A 12 -16.03 -53.59 -14.99
C LEU A 12 -16.60 -52.20 -15.31
N LEU A 13 -17.66 -52.12 -16.12
CA LEU A 13 -18.33 -50.86 -16.43
C LEU A 13 -19.03 -50.25 -15.22
N LEU A 14 -19.71 -51.07 -14.40
CA LEU A 14 -20.35 -50.61 -13.17
C LEU A 14 -19.31 -50.20 -12.11
N GLY A 15 -18.20 -50.93 -11.99
CA GLY A 15 -17.09 -50.60 -11.10
C GLY A 15 -16.41 -49.28 -11.49
N ALA A 16 -16.11 -49.07 -12.77
CA ALA A 16 -15.56 -47.82 -13.28
C ALA A 16 -16.54 -46.65 -13.10
N GLY A 17 -17.82 -46.85 -13.40
CA GLY A 17 -18.86 -45.84 -13.18
C GLY A 17 -18.99 -45.43 -11.71
N PHE A 18 -18.96 -46.39 -10.78
CA PHE A 18 -19.00 -46.10 -9.34
C PHE A 18 -17.74 -45.39 -8.85
N TYR A 19 -16.58 -45.74 -9.40
CA TYR A 19 -15.30 -45.08 -9.10
C TYR A 19 -15.32 -43.60 -9.54
N PHE A 20 -15.76 -43.32 -10.76
CA PHE A 20 -15.91 -41.95 -11.25
C PHE A 20 -16.97 -41.16 -10.47
N PHE A 21 -18.05 -41.80 -10.02
CA PHE A 21 -19.10 -41.15 -9.24
C PHE A 21 -18.64 -40.69 -7.84
N LYS A 22 -17.54 -41.24 -7.32
CA LYS A 22 -16.98 -40.87 -6.01
C LYS A 22 -16.03 -39.69 -6.05
N VAL A 23 -15.63 -39.21 -7.22
CA VAL A 23 -14.74 -38.04 -7.34
C VAL A 23 -15.55 -36.76 -7.15
N LYS A 24 -15.49 -36.19 -5.94
CA LYS A 24 -15.95 -34.83 -5.69
C LYS A 24 -14.80 -33.87 -5.99
N TYR A 25 -15.01 -32.93 -6.91
CA TYR A 25 -14.06 -31.84 -7.16
C TYR A 25 -14.18 -30.81 -6.05
N ASP A 26 -13.06 -30.47 -5.42
CA ASP A 26 -12.99 -29.37 -4.45
C ASP A 26 -12.85 -28.06 -5.23
N GLU A 27 -13.62 -27.04 -4.86
CA GLU A 27 -13.55 -25.73 -5.54
C GLU A 27 -12.23 -25.02 -5.18
N PRO A 28 -11.56 -24.36 -6.14
CA PRO A 28 -10.35 -23.60 -5.84
C PRO A 28 -10.67 -22.47 -4.87
N VAL A 29 -9.95 -22.42 -3.75
CA VAL A 29 -10.09 -21.40 -2.71
C VAL A 29 -9.35 -20.15 -3.16
N VAL A 30 -10.08 -19.06 -3.37
CA VAL A 30 -9.53 -17.73 -3.67
C VAL A 30 -9.08 -17.06 -2.37
N THR A 31 -7.83 -16.62 -2.31
CA THR A 31 -7.23 -16.05 -1.09
C THR A 31 -6.76 -14.60 -1.24
N ASN A 32 -6.61 -14.10 -2.47
CA ASN A 32 -6.07 -12.77 -2.74
C ASN A 32 -6.72 -12.12 -3.97
N PHE A 33 -6.42 -10.84 -4.18
CA PHE A 33 -6.98 -10.03 -5.25
C PHE A 33 -6.64 -10.59 -6.66
N GLU A 34 -5.41 -11.04 -6.86
CA GLU A 34 -4.95 -11.57 -8.15
C GLU A 34 -5.67 -12.88 -8.52
N GLU A 35 -5.81 -13.78 -7.55
CA GLU A 35 -6.59 -15.01 -7.70
C GLU A 35 -8.07 -14.70 -7.98
N CYS A 36 -8.63 -13.69 -7.31
CA CYS A 36 -10.01 -13.28 -7.52
C CYS A 36 -10.25 -12.81 -8.97
N MET A 37 -9.36 -11.98 -9.51
CA MET A 37 -9.43 -11.52 -10.89
C MET A 37 -9.22 -12.66 -11.90
N THR A 38 -8.24 -13.53 -11.64
CA THR A 38 -7.93 -14.67 -12.53
C THR A 38 -9.07 -15.68 -12.57
N ALA A 39 -9.82 -15.81 -11.48
CA ALA A 39 -11.05 -16.60 -11.42
C ALA A 39 -12.24 -15.96 -12.18
N GLY A 40 -12.07 -14.77 -12.77
CA GLY A 40 -13.09 -14.10 -13.58
C GLY A 40 -14.16 -13.38 -12.77
N ASN A 41 -13.91 -13.11 -11.49
CA ASN A 41 -14.84 -12.40 -10.63
C ASN A 41 -14.88 -10.89 -10.95
N ALA A 42 -15.91 -10.20 -10.44
CA ALA A 42 -16.13 -8.80 -10.74
C ALA A 42 -15.14 -7.89 -9.98
N VAL A 43 -14.41 -7.05 -10.71
CA VAL A 43 -13.58 -5.97 -10.15
C VAL A 43 -14.41 -4.70 -10.03
N MET A 44 -14.32 -4.04 -8.88
CA MET A 44 -15.02 -2.80 -8.57
C MET A 44 -14.18 -1.59 -8.96
N GLU A 45 -14.85 -0.53 -9.40
CA GLU A 45 -14.26 0.77 -9.74
C GLU A 45 -13.90 1.58 -8.47
N SER A 46 -12.99 1.06 -7.64
CA SER A 46 -12.48 1.72 -6.44
C SER A 46 -10.95 1.78 -6.42
N TYR A 47 -10.38 2.73 -5.65
CA TYR A 47 -8.96 2.77 -5.33
C TYR A 47 -8.73 2.63 -3.82
N PRO A 48 -7.96 1.63 -3.34
CA PRO A 48 -7.35 0.53 -4.10
C PRO A 48 -8.38 -0.34 -4.84
N ARG A 49 -7.94 -1.08 -5.88
CA ARG A 49 -8.84 -1.97 -6.63
C ARG A 49 -9.38 -3.06 -5.70
N ARG A 50 -10.64 -3.44 -5.91
CA ARG A 50 -11.33 -4.47 -5.12
C ARG A 50 -11.97 -5.49 -6.04
N CYS A 51 -11.89 -6.76 -5.71
CA CYS A 51 -12.50 -7.85 -6.46
C CYS A 51 -13.49 -8.60 -5.56
N ALA A 52 -14.69 -8.88 -6.04
CA ALA A 52 -15.76 -9.51 -5.27
C ALA A 52 -16.17 -10.85 -5.90
N ASP A 53 -16.19 -11.92 -5.10
CA ASP A 53 -16.61 -13.24 -5.55
C ASP A 53 -18.14 -13.46 -5.45
N GLY A 54 -18.63 -14.56 -6.03
CA GLY A 54 -20.04 -14.95 -5.94
C GLY A 54 -20.51 -15.38 -4.54
N LYS A 55 -19.62 -15.43 -3.55
CA LYS A 55 -19.90 -15.82 -2.15
C LYS A 55 -19.96 -14.59 -1.23
N GLY A 56 -19.68 -13.39 -1.75
CA GLY A 56 -19.72 -12.12 -1.02
C GLY A 56 -18.38 -11.74 -0.37
N ASN A 57 -17.30 -12.46 -0.63
CA ASN A 57 -15.96 -12.07 -0.19
C ASN A 57 -15.43 -10.94 -1.07
N VAL A 58 -14.71 -10.00 -0.47
CA VAL A 58 -14.06 -8.90 -1.18
C VAL A 58 -12.56 -8.91 -0.90
N PHE A 59 -11.77 -9.00 -1.95
CA PHE A 59 -10.32 -9.01 -1.94
C PHE A 59 -9.84 -7.63 -2.38
N VAL A 60 -8.96 -7.00 -1.61
CA VAL A 60 -8.42 -5.66 -1.88
C VAL A 60 -6.99 -5.80 -2.41
N GLU A 61 -6.64 -5.02 -3.42
CA GLU A 61 -5.28 -4.95 -3.94
C GLU A 61 -4.32 -4.39 -2.88
N GLU A 62 -3.22 -5.10 -2.64
CA GLU A 62 -2.12 -4.62 -1.81
C GLU A 62 -1.23 -3.70 -2.65
N ILE A 63 -1.36 -2.39 -2.41
CA ILE A 63 -0.50 -1.39 -3.05
C ILE A 63 0.69 -1.19 -2.12
N ALA A 64 1.89 -1.46 -2.63
CA ALA A 64 3.11 -1.05 -1.94
C ALA A 64 3.05 0.46 -1.72
N GLU A 65 3.22 0.91 -0.47
CA GLU A 65 3.32 2.34 -0.19
C GLU A 65 4.40 2.94 -1.10
N PRO A 66 4.19 4.16 -1.64
CA PRO A 66 5.20 4.82 -2.45
C PRO A 66 6.44 5.07 -1.58
N VAL A 67 7.37 4.12 -1.64
CA VAL A 67 8.75 4.32 -1.26
C VAL A 67 9.30 5.36 -2.21
N ASP A 68 9.78 6.45 -1.63
CA ASP A 68 10.53 7.44 -2.37
C ASP A 68 11.75 6.78 -3.03
N SER A 69 12.20 7.39 -4.12
CA SER A 69 13.37 6.95 -4.90
C SER A 69 14.68 6.93 -4.10
N SER A 70 14.64 7.25 -2.81
CA SER A 70 15.75 7.16 -1.87
C SER A 70 15.88 5.78 -1.24
N GLY A 71 14.89 4.87 -1.41
CA GLY A 71 14.95 3.51 -0.86
C GLY A 71 15.10 3.49 0.66
N GLN A 72 14.77 4.60 1.32
CA GLN A 72 14.95 4.77 2.74
C GLN A 72 13.57 4.90 3.38
N ALA A 73 13.13 3.81 4.00
CA ALA A 73 12.17 3.90 5.09
C ALA A 73 12.68 5.00 6.04
N THR A 74 11.94 6.11 6.13
CA THR A 74 12.16 7.29 6.95
C THR A 74 12.30 6.91 8.41
N THR A 75 13.47 6.42 8.81
CA THR A 75 13.78 6.09 10.19
C THR A 75 15.27 6.19 10.47
N THR A 76 15.80 7.42 10.45
CA THR A 76 16.83 7.83 11.42
C THR A 76 16.57 9.28 11.85
N ASP A 77 15.43 9.46 12.51
CA ASP A 77 14.91 10.61 13.31
C ASP A 77 13.44 10.87 12.92
N LYS A 78 12.55 10.07 13.52
CA LYS A 78 11.35 9.46 12.90
C LYS A 78 10.25 10.37 12.32
N ASP A 79 10.33 11.67 12.48
CA ASP A 79 9.27 12.59 12.01
C ASP A 79 9.81 13.81 11.23
N LYS A 80 11.13 13.91 11.03
CA LYS A 80 11.76 15.08 10.40
C LYS A 80 11.91 14.91 8.89
N ILE A 81 11.25 15.79 8.16
CA ILE A 81 11.34 15.95 6.71
C ILE A 81 12.37 17.04 6.40
N LEU A 82 13.39 16.71 5.62
CA LEU A 82 14.44 17.65 5.21
C LEU A 82 13.96 18.54 4.05
N CYS A 83 14.29 19.83 4.10
CA CYS A 83 14.00 20.75 3.00
C CYS A 83 15.02 20.58 1.87
N THR A 84 14.54 20.15 0.70
CA THR A 84 15.33 19.96 -0.52
C THR A 84 15.66 21.29 -1.20
N ASP A 85 16.69 21.30 -2.06
CA ASP A 85 17.09 22.49 -2.81
C ASP A 85 16.00 23.02 -3.74
N ASP A 86 15.17 22.14 -4.28
CA ASP A 86 14.07 22.53 -5.17
C ASP A 86 12.96 23.24 -4.39
N GLN A 87 12.67 22.79 -3.17
CA GLN A 87 11.71 23.47 -2.28
C GLN A 87 12.20 24.85 -1.84
N ARG A 88 13.52 25.03 -1.64
CA ARG A 88 14.13 26.32 -1.27
C ARG A 88 14.06 27.37 -2.38
N LYS A 89 14.00 26.93 -3.63
CA LYS A 89 13.95 27.80 -4.82
C LYS A 89 12.52 28.17 -5.22
N ALA A 90 11.51 27.74 -4.46
CA ALA A 90 10.13 28.14 -4.73
C ALA A 90 9.99 29.67 -4.58
N GLU A 91 9.57 30.34 -5.66
CA GLU A 91 9.36 31.80 -5.67
C GLU A 91 8.05 32.20 -4.98
N VAL A 92 7.08 31.29 -4.91
CA VAL A 92 5.75 31.52 -4.38
C VAL A 92 5.23 30.28 -3.66
N CYS A 93 4.61 30.48 -2.50
CA CYS A 93 3.91 29.45 -1.74
C CYS A 93 2.41 29.70 -1.76
N ILE A 94 1.62 28.63 -1.77
CA ILE A 94 0.17 28.72 -1.59
C ILE A 94 -0.18 29.12 -0.15
N GLU A 95 -1.35 29.73 0.04
CA GLU A 95 -1.88 30.13 1.36
C GLU A 95 -2.63 29.00 2.08
N LEU A 96 -2.43 27.74 1.67
CA LEU A 96 -3.02 26.59 2.34
C LEU A 96 -2.43 26.47 3.76
N TYR A 97 -3.30 26.38 4.75
CA TYR A 97 -2.89 26.22 6.15
C TYR A 97 -2.77 24.73 6.51
N GLU A 98 -1.55 24.22 6.45
CA GLU A 98 -1.14 22.86 6.81
C GLU A 98 0.12 22.94 7.67
N PRO A 99 -0.01 23.32 8.96
CA PRO A 99 1.12 23.81 9.75
C PRO A 99 2.19 22.77 9.98
N VAL A 100 3.44 23.24 10.05
CA VAL A 100 4.63 22.40 10.29
C VAL A 100 5.50 23.02 11.39
N CYS A 101 6.24 22.19 12.12
CA CYS A 101 7.18 22.61 13.14
C CYS A 101 8.59 22.46 12.60
N ALA A 102 9.27 23.58 12.36
CA ALA A 102 10.57 23.60 11.72
C ALA A 102 11.69 23.94 12.70
N THR A 103 12.87 23.35 12.46
CA THR A 103 14.09 23.65 13.21
C THR A 103 14.83 24.79 12.51
N VAL A 104 14.87 25.96 13.16
CA VAL A 104 15.44 27.20 12.63
C VAL A 104 16.81 27.46 13.24
N ASN A 105 17.84 27.55 12.40
CA ASN A 105 19.22 27.87 12.76
C ASN A 105 19.38 29.39 12.92
N ILE A 106 19.29 29.91 14.15
CA ILE A 106 19.40 31.34 14.42
C ILE A 106 20.86 31.81 14.57
N GLN A 107 21.09 33.09 14.26
CA GLN A 107 22.35 33.79 14.54
C GLN A 107 22.21 34.62 15.82
N CYS A 108 22.86 34.19 16.89
CA CYS A 108 22.77 34.80 18.21
C CYS A 108 24.03 35.61 18.58
N ILE A 109 23.89 36.60 19.45
CA ILE A 109 25.00 37.51 19.85
C ILE A 109 26.03 36.78 20.73
N LYS A 110 25.63 35.74 21.47
CA LYS A 110 26.49 34.94 22.36
C LYS A 110 26.35 33.44 22.06
N ALA A 111 27.45 32.80 21.65
CA ALA A 111 27.49 31.37 21.37
C ALA A 111 27.44 30.52 22.67
N PRO A 112 26.89 29.28 22.63
CA PRO A 112 26.37 28.55 21.46
C PRO A 112 24.92 28.91 21.08
N CYS A 113 24.65 29.04 19.77
CA CYS A 113 23.30 29.22 19.25
C CYS A 113 22.68 27.85 18.99
N ASN A 114 21.75 27.44 19.85
CA ASN A 114 20.97 26.23 19.59
C ASN A 114 19.83 26.54 18.61
N PRO A 115 19.50 25.62 17.70
CA PRO A 115 18.33 25.78 16.84
C PRO A 115 17.05 25.89 17.68
N ILE A 116 16.10 26.70 17.21
CA ILE A 116 14.79 26.85 17.84
C ILE A 116 13.71 26.17 17.01
N GLN A 117 12.62 25.78 17.64
CA GLN A 117 11.43 25.24 16.96
C GLN A 117 10.45 26.37 16.69
N GLU A 118 10.00 26.51 15.45
CA GLU A 118 9.04 27.54 15.03
C GLU A 118 7.95 26.93 14.15
N THR A 119 6.71 27.41 14.31
CA THR A 119 5.58 26.94 13.50
C THR A 119 5.43 27.79 12.24
N PHE A 120 5.39 27.13 11.08
CA PHE A 120 5.13 27.75 9.78
C PHE A 120 3.74 27.33 9.28
N SER A 121 3.08 28.15 8.45
CA SER A 121 1.73 27.85 7.97
C SER A 121 1.66 26.62 7.07
N ASN A 122 2.73 26.32 6.35
CA ASN A 122 2.88 25.10 5.57
C ASN A 122 4.35 24.77 5.28
N SER A 123 4.59 23.58 4.71
CA SER A 123 5.92 23.07 4.35
C SER A 123 6.68 23.98 3.37
N CYS A 124 5.98 24.62 2.42
CA CYS A 124 6.61 25.55 1.48
C CYS A 124 7.18 26.76 2.22
N GLN A 125 6.38 27.41 3.08
CA GLN A 125 6.82 28.57 3.86
C GLN A 125 7.98 28.24 4.81
N ALA A 126 8.00 27.03 5.36
CA ALA A 126 9.14 26.55 6.13
C ALA A 126 10.39 26.40 5.25
N CYS A 127 10.29 25.72 4.10
CA CYS A 127 11.45 25.38 3.30
C CYS A 127 12.05 26.53 2.49
N ILE A 128 11.28 27.57 2.15
CA ILE A 128 11.85 28.79 1.54
C ILE A 128 12.68 29.61 2.54
N ASN A 129 12.50 29.38 3.85
CA ASN A 129 13.33 30.03 4.87
C ASN A 129 14.73 29.40 4.85
N PRO A 130 15.79 30.17 4.55
CA PRO A 130 17.15 29.63 4.43
C PRO A 130 17.71 29.12 5.77
N LEU A 131 17.11 29.50 6.89
CA LEU A 131 17.52 29.07 8.23
C LEU A 131 16.87 27.75 8.65
N VAL A 132 15.85 27.26 7.92
CA VAL A 132 15.20 25.99 8.22
C VAL A 132 15.97 24.84 7.59
N GLU A 133 16.34 23.85 8.39
CA GLU A 133 17.00 22.61 7.93
C GLU A 133 15.98 21.51 7.64
N SER A 134 15.07 21.27 8.57
CA SER A 134 14.04 20.23 8.52
C SER A 134 12.79 20.65 9.27
N TYR A 135 11.66 20.01 8.98
CA TYR A 135 10.39 20.20 9.68
C TYR A 135 9.72 18.87 10.03
N THR A 136 8.86 18.89 11.04
CA THR A 136 7.91 17.81 11.35
C THR A 136 6.50 18.25 10.99
N GLN A 137 5.63 17.30 10.69
CA GLN A 137 4.21 17.59 10.43
C GLN A 137 3.50 18.09 11.69
N GLY A 138 2.59 19.07 11.54
CA GLY A 138 1.89 19.71 12.64
C GLY A 138 2.68 20.86 13.28
N GLY A 139 1.99 21.74 14.01
CA GLY A 139 2.63 22.85 14.73
C GLY A 139 3.47 22.40 15.93
N CYS A 140 4.36 23.29 16.38
CA CYS A 140 5.21 23.02 17.54
C CYS A 140 4.39 22.90 18.84
N LYS A 141 4.88 22.09 19.79
CA LYS A 141 4.24 21.83 21.09
C LYS A 141 5.02 22.43 22.24
#